data_AF-A0A4D4J8S6-F1
#
_entry.id   AF-A0A4D4J8S6-F1
#
_cell.length_a   1.000
_cell.length_b   1.000
_cell.length_c   1.000
_cell.angle_alpha   90.00
_cell.angle_beta   90.00
_cell.angle_gamma   90.00
#
_symmetry.space_group_name_H-M   'P 1'
#
loop_
_entity.id
_entity.type
_entity.pdbx_description
1 polymer ?
#
loop_
_entity_poly.entity_id
_entity_poly.type
_entity_poly.pdbx_seq_one_letter_code
_entity_poly.pdbx_strand_id
1 'polypeptide(L)'
;MSRLRLLIAFAVAATAAVLATPSAAAAPAPTEPARDSVLVLTVAPSQQPARHRVLRCSPTGGDHPYAAQACAELDAVHGDPGELRSQPRPCPFIYRPVTATAEGYWLGRPVRFQQTYPNDCVMLTRTGSVFRF
;
A
#
# COMPACT_ATOMS: atom_id res chain seq x y z
N MET A 1 92.97 0.74 -19.49
CA MET A 1 93.33 1.58 -18.32
C MET A 1 92.03 2.27 -17.88
N SER A 2 91.20 1.58 -17.10
CA SER A 2 90.90 1.91 -15.70
C SER A 2 90.78 3.41 -15.45
N ARG A 3 89.59 3.93 -15.07
CA ARG A 3 89.25 4.23 -13.67
C ARG A 3 87.73 4.34 -13.46
N LEU A 4 87.34 3.70 -12.36
CA LEU A 4 86.04 3.63 -11.70
C LEU A 4 85.77 4.91 -10.87
N ARG A 5 84.50 5.09 -10.48
CA ARG A 5 83.92 5.94 -9.41
C ARG A 5 83.40 7.29 -9.95
N LEU A 6 82.17 7.71 -9.69
CA LEU A 6 81.59 7.91 -8.36
C LEU A 6 80.04 7.94 -8.42
N LEU A 7 79.43 7.46 -7.33
CA LEU A 7 77.98 7.44 -7.06
C LEU A 7 77.42 8.86 -6.91
N ILE A 8 76.30 9.16 -7.55
CA ILE A 8 75.41 10.27 -7.16
C ILE A 8 73.99 9.71 -7.07
N ALA A 9 73.53 9.59 -5.83
CA ALA A 9 72.15 9.30 -5.50
C ALA A 9 71.27 10.50 -5.88
N PHE A 10 70.24 10.27 -6.69
CA PHE A 10 69.11 11.18 -6.81
C PHE A 10 67.85 10.40 -6.47
N ALA A 11 67.35 10.63 -5.26
CA ALA A 11 66.02 10.23 -4.86
C ALA A 11 65.02 11.09 -5.64
N VAL A 12 64.24 10.47 -6.52
CA VAL A 12 63.06 11.10 -7.14
C VAL A 12 61.83 10.47 -6.50
N ALA A 13 61.24 11.25 -5.59
CA ALA A 13 59.88 11.04 -5.12
C ALA A 13 58.88 11.69 -6.10
N ALA A 14 57.61 11.28 -6.00
CA ALA A 14 56.39 11.79 -6.68
C ALA A 14 56.04 11.08 -8.00
N THR A 15 54.80 10.64 -8.27
CA THR A 15 53.50 10.75 -7.56
C THR A 15 52.57 9.72 -8.23
N ALA A 16 51.94 8.83 -7.46
CA ALA A 16 50.88 7.97 -7.98
C ALA A 16 49.59 8.80 -8.09
N ALA A 17 49.22 9.20 -9.31
CA ALA A 17 47.95 9.87 -9.58
C ALA A 17 46.82 8.82 -9.51
N VAL A 18 46.16 8.74 -8.34
CA VAL A 18 44.92 7.97 -8.18
C VAL A 18 43.80 8.75 -8.87
N LEU A 19 43.34 8.25 -10.02
CA LEU A 19 42.15 8.76 -10.69
C LEU A 19 40.93 8.40 -9.84
N ALA A 20 40.46 9.35 -9.01
CA ALA A 20 39.20 9.23 -8.32
C ALA A 20 38.06 9.36 -9.34
N THR A 21 37.44 8.24 -9.70
CA THR A 21 36.19 8.25 -10.47
C THR A 21 35.08 8.83 -9.58
N PRO A 22 34.39 9.90 -9.98
CA PRO A 22 33.26 10.41 -9.23
C PRO A 22 32.15 9.35 -9.23
N SER A 23 31.82 8.84 -8.05
CA SER A 23 30.62 8.02 -7.84
C SER A 23 29.42 8.90 -8.11
N ALA A 24 28.70 8.66 -9.20
CA ALA A 24 27.45 9.35 -9.50
C ALA A 24 26.43 8.93 -8.43
N ALA A 25 26.20 9.79 -7.45
CA ALA A 25 25.12 9.65 -6.50
C ALA A 25 23.80 9.65 -7.29
N ALA A 26 23.04 8.55 -7.22
CA ALA A 26 21.71 8.51 -7.77
C ALA A 26 20.87 9.61 -7.12
N ALA A 27 20.40 10.57 -7.92
CA ALA A 27 19.48 11.59 -7.44
C ALA A 27 18.21 10.92 -6.89
N PRO A 28 17.65 11.38 -5.76
CA PRO A 28 16.38 10.86 -5.26
C PRO A 28 15.32 11.04 -6.35
N ALA A 29 14.61 9.95 -6.67
CA ALA A 29 13.48 10.02 -7.58
C ALA A 29 12.45 11.04 -7.04
N PRO A 30 11.72 11.76 -7.90
CA PRO A 30 10.65 12.64 -7.46
C PRO A 30 9.64 11.82 -6.64
N THR A 31 9.49 12.14 -5.35
CA THR A 31 8.40 11.61 -4.54
C THR A 31 7.10 12.22 -5.06
N GLU A 32 6.30 11.46 -5.80
CA GLU A 32 4.91 11.89 -6.06
C GLU A 32 4.25 12.17 -4.70
N PRO A 33 3.51 13.28 -4.56
CA PRO A 33 2.78 13.54 -3.32
C PRO A 33 1.90 12.33 -3.03
N ALA A 34 2.00 11.79 -1.81
CA ALA A 34 1.18 10.67 -1.38
C ALA A 34 -0.28 11.03 -1.62
N ARG A 35 -0.95 10.30 -2.51
CA ARG A 35 -2.36 10.53 -2.78
C ARG A 35 -3.15 9.82 -1.69
N ASP A 36 -3.81 10.60 -0.86
CA ASP A 36 -4.59 10.08 0.26
C ASP A 36 -5.60 9.03 -0.24
N SER A 37 -5.69 7.94 0.53
CA SER A 37 -6.69 6.89 0.35
C SER A 37 -7.56 6.86 1.61
N VAL A 38 -8.78 7.35 1.49
CA VAL A 38 -9.75 7.48 2.58
C VAL A 38 -11.11 7.04 2.06
N LEU A 39 -11.68 6.02 2.67
CA LEU A 39 -13.00 5.50 2.37
C LEU A 39 -13.89 5.55 3.62
N VAL A 40 -15.13 6.01 3.44
CA VAL A 40 -16.21 5.80 4.40
C VAL A 40 -16.93 4.54 3.99
N LEU A 41 -16.90 3.56 4.88
CA LEU A 41 -17.50 2.25 4.71
C LEU A 41 -18.78 2.21 5.51
N THR A 42 -19.90 1.81 4.92
CA THR A 42 -21.19 1.67 5.61
C THR A 42 -21.75 0.28 5.42
N VAL A 43 -22.36 -0.28 6.47
CA VAL A 43 -23.21 -1.47 6.41
C VAL A 43 -24.59 -1.10 6.93
N ALA A 44 -25.61 -1.24 6.07
CA ALA A 44 -27.00 -0.91 6.36
C ALA A 44 -27.87 -2.18 6.31
N PRO A 45 -28.19 -2.79 7.47
CA PRO A 45 -29.17 -3.87 7.54
C PRO A 45 -30.60 -3.33 7.36
N SER A 46 -31.50 -4.16 6.83
CA SER A 46 -32.89 -3.72 6.57
C SER A 46 -33.71 -3.35 7.82
N GLN A 47 -33.40 -3.96 8.97
CA GLN A 47 -34.18 -3.85 10.22
C GLN A 47 -33.38 -3.28 11.39
N GLN A 48 -32.21 -2.68 11.13
CA GLN A 48 -31.32 -2.14 12.17
C GLN A 48 -30.69 -0.84 11.69
N PRO A 49 -30.26 0.06 12.60
CA PRO A 49 -29.50 1.24 12.21
C PRO A 49 -28.24 0.87 11.41
N ALA A 50 -27.92 1.69 10.41
CA ALA A 50 -26.68 1.56 9.68
C ALA A 50 -25.48 1.87 10.59
N ARG A 51 -24.35 1.22 10.31
CA ARG A 51 -23.07 1.46 10.98
C ARG A 51 -22.02 1.82 9.93
N HIS A 52 -21.07 2.67 10.31
CA HIS A 52 -20.00 3.09 9.41
C HIS A 52 -18.63 3.11 10.10
N ARG A 53 -17.58 3.05 9.29
CA ARG A 53 -16.18 3.24 9.67
C ARG A 53 -15.45 4.04 8.60
N VAL A 54 -14.49 4.84 9.04
CA VAL A 54 -13.49 5.48 8.21
C VAL A 54 -12.28 4.53 8.11
N LEU A 55 -11.92 4.18 6.89
CA LEU A 55 -10.70 3.46 6.55
C LEU A 55 -9.73 4.41 5.85
N ARG A 56 -8.54 4.60 6.42
CA ARG A 56 -7.43 5.30 5.76
C ARG A 56 -6.34 4.30 5.41
N CYS A 57 -5.78 4.38 4.20
CA CYS A 57 -4.73 3.47 3.72
C CYS A 57 -3.39 4.15 3.41
N SER A 58 -3.30 5.48 3.50
CA SER A 58 -2.04 6.22 3.34
C SER A 58 -2.04 7.47 4.22
N PRO A 59 -1.43 7.45 5.43
CA PRO A 59 -1.00 6.26 6.16
C PRO A 59 -2.18 5.42 6.67
N THR A 60 -1.96 4.13 6.91
CA THR A 60 -3.00 3.20 7.41
C THR A 60 -3.58 3.66 8.77
N GLY A 61 -4.90 3.69 8.89
CA GLY A 61 -5.58 4.08 10.13
C GLY A 61 -7.08 4.30 9.97
N GLY A 62 -7.63 5.17 10.82
CA GLY A 62 -9.08 5.37 10.96
C GLY A 62 -9.65 4.59 12.15
N ASP A 63 -10.97 4.48 12.22
CA ASP A 63 -11.68 3.74 13.28
C ASP A 63 -12.04 2.30 12.85
N HIS A 64 -11.63 1.89 11.64
CA HIS A 64 -11.82 0.53 11.14
C HIS A 64 -10.98 -0.49 11.93
N PRO A 65 -11.58 -1.50 12.57
CA PRO A 65 -10.89 -2.41 13.49
C PRO A 65 -9.83 -3.30 12.82
N TYR A 66 -9.92 -3.50 11.50
CA TYR A 66 -8.97 -4.30 10.70
C TYR A 66 -8.32 -3.45 9.59
N ALA A 67 -7.98 -2.19 9.89
CA ALA A 67 -7.53 -1.23 8.87
C ALA A 67 -6.38 -1.76 8.00
N ALA A 68 -5.36 -2.38 8.60
CA ALA A 68 -4.23 -2.92 7.85
C ALA A 68 -4.61 -4.04 6.87
N GLN A 69 -5.44 -5.00 7.31
CA GLN A 69 -5.92 -6.09 6.45
C GLN A 69 -6.82 -5.57 5.34
N ALA A 70 -7.74 -4.65 5.66
CA ALA A 70 -8.66 -4.07 4.69
C ALA A 70 -7.93 -3.27 3.61
N CYS A 71 -6.90 -2.50 3.99
CA CYS A 71 -6.04 -1.81 3.02
C CYS A 71 -5.30 -2.79 2.11
N ALA A 72 -4.71 -3.85 2.66
CA ALA A 72 -4.02 -4.86 1.85
C ALA A 72 -4.95 -5.59 0.86
N GLU A 73 -6.19 -5.89 1.27
CA GLU A 73 -7.19 -6.48 0.40
C GLU A 73 -7.61 -5.51 -0.73
N LEU A 74 -7.82 -4.22 -0.41
CA LEU A 74 -8.16 -3.20 -1.39
C LEU A 74 -7.00 -2.87 -2.34
N ASP A 75 -5.75 -2.90 -1.87
CA ASP A 75 -4.55 -2.74 -2.70
C ASP A 75 -4.53 -3.80 -3.81
N ALA A 76 -4.84 -5.05 -3.48
CA ALA A 76 -4.87 -6.16 -4.45
C ALA A 76 -5.91 -5.99 -5.56
N VAL A 77 -6.91 -5.12 -5.35
CA VAL A 77 -8.01 -4.83 -6.29
C VAL A 77 -8.07 -3.34 -6.66
N HIS A 78 -6.97 -2.62 -6.47
CA HIS A 78 -6.82 -1.21 -6.83
C HIS A 78 -7.90 -0.26 -6.26
N GLY A 79 -8.44 -0.62 -5.09
CA GLY A 79 -9.44 0.16 -4.35
C GLY A 79 -10.90 -0.13 -4.73
N ASP A 80 -11.17 -1.16 -5.54
CA ASP A 80 -12.53 -1.57 -5.92
C ASP A 80 -13.04 -2.74 -5.06
N PRO A 81 -13.97 -2.52 -4.10
CA PRO A 81 -14.52 -3.60 -3.29
C PRO A 81 -15.30 -4.65 -4.09
N GLY A 82 -15.77 -4.34 -5.30
CA GLY A 82 -16.52 -5.26 -6.16
C GLY A 82 -15.63 -6.37 -6.77
N GLU A 83 -14.33 -6.13 -6.87
CA GLU A 83 -13.35 -7.05 -7.44
C GLU A 83 -12.68 -7.95 -6.38
N LEU A 84 -13.10 -7.84 -5.10
CA LEU A 84 -12.59 -8.66 -4.01
C LEU A 84 -12.87 -10.14 -4.25
N ARG A 85 -11.83 -10.96 -4.10
CA ARG A 85 -11.95 -12.42 -4.22
C ARG A 85 -12.74 -12.95 -3.04
N SER A 86 -13.81 -13.66 -3.34
CA SER A 86 -14.61 -14.33 -2.32
C SER A 86 -13.80 -15.40 -1.60
N GLN A 87 -13.91 -15.44 -0.28
CA GLN A 87 -13.37 -16.48 0.59
C GLN A 87 -14.53 -17.41 0.98
N PRO A 88 -14.73 -18.53 0.26
CA PRO A 88 -15.89 -19.38 0.46
C PRO A 88 -15.88 -20.00 1.86
N ARG A 89 -17.00 -19.84 2.56
CA ARG A 89 -17.31 -20.48 3.83
C ARG A 89 -18.82 -20.75 3.89
N PRO A 90 -19.28 -21.78 4.63
CA PRO A 90 -20.71 -22.02 4.79
C PRO A 90 -21.41 -20.80 5.39
N CYS A 91 -22.52 -20.40 4.78
CA CYS A 91 -23.41 -19.37 5.31
C CYS A 91 -24.81 -19.95 5.51
N PRO A 92 -25.54 -19.49 6.55
CA PRO A 92 -26.92 -19.90 6.75
C PRO A 92 -27.81 -19.41 5.60
N PHE A 93 -28.81 -20.22 5.24
CA PHE A 93 -29.85 -19.89 4.25
C PHE A 93 -30.93 -18.97 4.81
N ILE A 94 -30.54 -17.93 5.54
CA ILE A 94 -31.44 -16.90 6.05
C ILE A 94 -31.39 -15.67 5.15
N TYR A 95 -32.56 -15.14 4.80
CA TYR A 95 -32.65 -13.87 4.08
C TYR A 95 -32.83 -12.73 5.08
N ARG A 96 -31.76 -11.98 5.31
CA ARG A 96 -31.69 -10.82 6.19
C ARG A 96 -30.76 -9.79 5.52
N PRO A 97 -31.23 -9.10 4.47
CA PRO A 97 -30.35 -8.41 3.55
C PRO A 97 -29.62 -7.25 4.20
N VAL A 98 -28.38 -7.05 3.75
CA VAL A 98 -27.53 -5.94 4.18
C VAL A 98 -26.94 -5.25 2.96
N THR A 99 -26.95 -3.93 2.95
CA THR A 99 -26.32 -3.12 1.89
C THR A 99 -24.99 -2.58 2.40
N ALA A 100 -23.91 -2.92 1.70
CA ALA A 100 -22.58 -2.42 1.95
C ALA A 100 -22.27 -1.27 0.96
N THR A 101 -21.71 -0.16 1.45
CA THR A 101 -21.25 0.94 0.60
C THR A 101 -19.82 1.35 0.94
N ALA A 102 -19.04 1.73 -0.07
CA ALA A 102 -17.77 2.40 0.11
C ALA A 102 -17.75 3.67 -0.74
N GLU A 103 -17.52 4.81 -0.09
CA GLU A 103 -17.45 6.12 -0.74
C GLU A 103 -16.19 6.86 -0.29
N GLY A 104 -15.49 7.50 -1.22
CA GLY A 104 -14.30 8.28 -0.92
C GLY A 104 -13.30 8.27 -2.05
N TYR A 105 -12.02 8.20 -1.70
CA TYR A 105 -10.92 8.21 -2.67
C TYR A 105 -9.92 7.10 -2.40
N TRP A 106 -9.40 6.53 -3.48
CA TRP A 106 -8.29 5.59 -3.49
C TRP A 106 -7.18 6.10 -4.40
N LEU A 107 -6.05 6.49 -3.83
CA LEU A 107 -4.92 7.10 -4.56
C LEU A 107 -5.38 8.24 -5.49
N GLY A 108 -6.29 9.08 -4.99
CA GLY A 108 -6.88 10.20 -5.72
C GLY A 108 -7.97 9.84 -6.75
N ARG A 109 -8.29 8.56 -6.95
CA ARG A 109 -9.44 8.13 -7.78
C ARG A 109 -10.70 8.05 -6.93
N PRO A 110 -11.84 8.59 -7.39
CA PRO A 110 -13.10 8.44 -6.66
C PRO A 110 -13.53 6.98 -6.61
N VAL A 111 -13.94 6.51 -5.44
CA VAL A 111 -14.52 5.19 -5.23
C VAL A 111 -15.99 5.38 -4.89
N ARG A 112 -16.85 4.66 -5.62
CA ARG A 112 -18.27 4.54 -5.32
C ARG A 112 -18.72 3.11 -5.51
N PHE A 113 -18.95 2.43 -4.41
CA PHE A 113 -19.39 1.05 -4.38
C PHE A 113 -20.68 0.93 -3.57
N GLN A 114 -21.62 0.14 -4.08
CA GLN A 114 -22.82 -0.25 -3.35
C GLN A 114 -23.23 -1.66 -3.79
N GLN A 115 -23.42 -2.55 -2.83
CA GLN A 115 -23.92 -3.89 -3.08
C GLN A 115 -24.80 -4.38 -1.93
N THR A 116 -25.96 -4.94 -2.27
CA THR A 116 -26.82 -5.65 -1.31
C THR A 116 -26.50 -7.14 -1.34
N TYR A 117 -26.35 -7.73 -0.16
CA TYR A 117 -26.09 -9.15 0.05
C TYR A 117 -27.29 -9.82 0.74
N PRO A 118 -27.53 -11.12 0.51
CA PRO A 118 -28.64 -11.86 1.13
C PRO A 118 -28.61 -11.85 2.67
N ASN A 119 -27.40 -11.82 3.25
CA ASN A 119 -27.17 -11.67 4.68
C ASN A 119 -25.71 -11.24 4.96
N ASP A 120 -25.43 -10.87 6.22
CA ASP A 120 -24.10 -10.47 6.68
C ASP A 120 -23.02 -11.53 6.42
N CYS A 121 -23.34 -12.82 6.54
CA CYS A 121 -22.37 -13.87 6.28
C CYS A 121 -21.89 -13.82 4.83
N VAL A 122 -22.83 -13.75 3.87
CA VAL A 122 -22.51 -13.67 2.43
C VAL A 122 -21.77 -12.37 2.08
N MET A 123 -22.09 -11.25 2.74
CA MET A 123 -21.30 -10.03 2.60
C MET A 123 -19.84 -10.28 3.00
N LEU A 124 -19.61 -10.81 4.20
CA LEU A 124 -18.25 -11.04 4.73
C LEU A 124 -17.46 -12.08 3.93
N THR A 125 -18.12 -13.08 3.32
CA THR A 125 -17.41 -14.02 2.43
C THR A 125 -16.93 -13.34 1.16
N ARG A 126 -17.67 -12.36 0.64
CA ARG A 126 -17.36 -11.69 -0.62
C ARG A 126 -16.41 -10.51 -0.45
N THR A 127 -16.46 -9.82 0.70
CA THR A 127 -15.71 -8.58 0.92
C THR A 127 -14.63 -8.67 1.99
N GLY A 128 -14.45 -9.83 2.62
CA GLY A 128 -13.34 -10.08 3.53
C GLY A 128 -13.33 -9.13 4.73
N SER A 129 -12.16 -8.56 5.01
CA SER A 129 -11.96 -7.64 6.13
C SER A 129 -12.49 -6.23 5.87
N VAL A 130 -12.70 -5.83 4.61
CA VAL A 130 -13.14 -4.47 4.22
C VAL A 130 -14.46 -4.07 4.86
N PHE A 131 -15.43 -4.99 5.02
CA PHE A 131 -16.71 -4.70 5.69
C PHE A 131 -16.87 -5.41 7.03
N ARG A 132 -15.76 -5.79 7.68
CA ARG A 132 -15.75 -6.51 8.94
C ARG A 132 -15.69 -5.55 10.13
N PHE A 133 -16.79 -4.86 10.42
CA PHE A 133 -16.94 -3.97 11.58
C PHE A 133 -18.40 -3.88 12.05
#